data_AF-A0A2E2P4I8-F1
#
_entry.id   AF-A0A2E2P4I8-F1
#
_cell.length_a   1.000
_cell.length_b   1.000
_cell.length_c   1.000
_cell.angle_alpha   90.00
_cell.angle_beta   90.00
_cell.angle_gamma   90.00
#
_symmetry.space_group_name_H-M   'P 1'
#
loop_
_entity.id
_entity.type
_entity.pdbx_description
1 polymer ?
#
loop_
_entity_poly.entity_id
_entity_poly.type
_entity_poly.pdbx_seq_one_letter_code
_entity_poly.pdbx_strand_id
1 'polypeptide(L)'
;MKLIKTLLIGLSISAVLVACGPQISKEKLAEIDELEAMIDDASEMLNAVDSATAMQAVDTYNENLHYIQSELNDTLPREEAFFVDTYYRLRKTMQKFASNYNTLSSEVVIAKQQLTNLRKDAKNGLVEEKQFDEYLALERQNTEGLFNATKDLMEPFQKALPLYEKKNPRIDSLIQSFEAEQMLE
;
A
#
# COMPACT_ATOMS: atom_id res chain seq x y z
N MET A 1 -69.53 57.70 -3.44
CA MET A 1 -69.41 56.82 -2.26
C MET A 1 -68.81 55.50 -2.73
N LYS A 2 -67.57 55.20 -2.28
CA LYS A 2 -66.92 53.86 -2.19
C LYS A 2 -66.65 53.12 -3.52
N LEU A 3 -65.52 52.42 -3.75
CA LEU A 3 -64.29 52.17 -2.99
C LEU A 3 -63.30 51.53 -3.98
N ILE A 4 -62.04 51.92 -3.86
CA ILE A 4 -60.84 51.32 -4.45
C ILE A 4 -60.74 49.83 -4.05
N LYS A 5 -60.36 48.94 -4.98
CA LYS A 5 -59.63 47.70 -4.65
C LYS A 5 -58.60 47.35 -5.74
N THR A 6 -57.36 47.64 -5.39
CA THR A 6 -56.11 47.32 -6.08
C THR A 6 -55.71 45.85 -5.87
N LEU A 7 -54.93 45.34 -6.83
CA LEU A 7 -53.71 44.52 -6.65
C LEU A 7 -53.81 43.10 -6.05
N LEU A 8 -53.30 42.10 -6.79
CA LEU A 8 -52.04 41.38 -6.48
C LEU A 8 -51.91 40.11 -7.33
N ILE A 9 -51.20 40.22 -8.44
CA ILE A 9 -50.58 39.08 -9.13
C ILE A 9 -49.37 38.68 -8.27
N GLY A 10 -49.51 37.61 -7.52
CA GLY A 10 -48.42 37.04 -6.71
C GLY A 10 -47.42 36.32 -7.61
N LEU A 11 -46.41 37.06 -8.09
CA LEU A 11 -45.22 36.48 -8.68
C LEU A 11 -44.39 35.85 -7.55
N SER A 12 -44.55 34.56 -7.33
CA SER A 12 -43.66 33.76 -6.48
C SER A 12 -42.27 33.74 -7.12
N ILE A 13 -41.46 34.73 -6.76
CA ILE A 13 -40.02 34.72 -6.98
C ILE A 13 -39.44 33.67 -6.03
N SER A 14 -39.35 32.43 -6.50
CA SER A 14 -38.49 31.42 -5.90
C SER A 14 -37.05 31.91 -6.08
N ALA A 15 -36.53 32.60 -5.06
CA ALA A 15 -35.13 32.93 -4.97
C ALA A 15 -34.33 31.62 -4.95
N VAL A 16 -33.80 31.23 -6.12
CA VAL A 16 -32.72 30.26 -6.21
C VAL A 16 -31.53 30.96 -5.58
N LEU A 17 -31.36 30.75 -4.27
CA LEU A 17 -30.11 31.05 -3.60
C LEU A 17 -29.07 30.16 -4.26
N VAL A 18 -28.35 30.73 -5.22
CA VAL A 18 -27.14 30.13 -5.78
C VAL A 18 -26.17 30.10 -4.60
N ALA A 19 -26.11 28.96 -3.92
CA ALA A 19 -25.08 28.66 -2.94
C ALA A 19 -23.77 28.45 -3.72
N CYS A 20 -23.16 29.54 -4.17
CA CYS A 20 -21.76 29.54 -4.56
C CYS A 20 -20.95 29.48 -3.26
N GLY A 21 -20.59 28.27 -2.84
CA GLY A 21 -19.57 28.07 -1.80
C GLY A 21 -18.20 28.63 -2.26
N PRO A 22 -17.23 28.76 -1.33
CA PRO A 22 -15.86 29.11 -1.70
C PRO A 22 -15.33 28.09 -2.73
N GLN A 23 -14.92 28.58 -3.89
CA GLN A 23 -14.42 27.74 -4.98
C GLN A 23 -12.90 27.59 -4.83
N ILE A 24 -12.44 26.38 -4.53
CA ILE A 24 -11.00 26.07 -4.53
C ILE A 24 -10.43 26.26 -5.95
N SER A 25 -9.21 26.80 -6.04
CA SER A 25 -8.57 27.08 -7.32
C SER A 25 -8.30 25.81 -8.12
N LYS A 26 -8.23 25.93 -9.46
CA LYS A 26 -7.87 24.80 -10.33
C LYS A 26 -6.45 24.30 -10.09
N GLU A 27 -5.54 25.18 -9.72
CA GLU A 27 -4.15 24.85 -9.38
C GLU A 27 -4.08 23.91 -8.18
N LYS A 28 -4.80 24.26 -7.10
CA LYS A 28 -4.92 23.42 -5.90
C LYS A 28 -5.58 22.07 -6.16
N LEU A 29 -6.53 22.01 -7.10
CA LEU A 29 -7.12 20.74 -7.53
C LEU A 29 -6.14 19.89 -8.35
N ALA A 30 -5.24 20.51 -9.11
CA ALA A 30 -4.19 19.80 -9.84
C ALA A 30 -3.15 19.20 -8.89
N GLU A 31 -2.88 19.83 -7.74
CA GLU A 31 -2.03 19.23 -6.70
C GLU A 31 -2.64 17.93 -6.15
N ILE A 32 -3.98 17.80 -6.06
CA ILE A 32 -4.62 16.51 -5.72
C ILE A 32 -4.36 15.48 -6.82
N ASP A 33 -4.42 15.88 -8.10
CA ASP A 33 -4.15 14.97 -9.22
C ASP A 33 -2.72 14.39 -9.14
N GLU A 34 -1.74 15.19 -8.73
CA GLU A 34 -0.36 14.74 -8.51
C GLU A 34 -0.25 13.72 -7.37
N LEU A 35 -0.94 13.97 -6.25
CA LEU A 35 -0.96 13.04 -5.12
C LEU A 35 -1.67 11.72 -5.48
N GLU A 36 -2.76 11.78 -6.25
CA GLU A 36 -3.44 10.58 -6.72
C GLU A 36 -2.56 9.75 -7.65
N ALA A 37 -1.80 10.38 -8.55
CA ALA A 37 -0.83 9.68 -9.39
C ALA A 37 0.24 8.96 -8.55
N MET A 38 0.73 9.60 -7.48
CA MET A 38 1.70 8.97 -6.57
C MET A 38 1.09 7.78 -5.80
N ILE A 39 -0.17 7.86 -5.40
CA ILE A 39 -0.90 6.74 -4.78
C ILE A 39 -1.13 5.61 -5.78
N ASP A 40 -1.42 5.93 -7.04
CA ASP A 40 -1.56 4.94 -8.11
C ASP A 40 -0.23 4.21 -8.35
N ASP A 41 0.91 4.92 -8.39
CA ASP A 41 2.24 4.30 -8.47
C ASP A 41 2.51 3.36 -7.28
N ALA A 42 2.15 3.77 -6.06
CA ALA A 42 2.25 2.93 -4.86
C ALA A 42 1.39 1.66 -4.97
N SER A 43 0.16 1.80 -5.46
CA SER A 43 -0.74 0.68 -5.74
C SER A 43 -0.15 -0.27 -6.78
N GLU A 44 0.41 0.24 -7.87
CA GLU A 44 1.05 -0.57 -8.91
C GLU A 44 2.25 -1.35 -8.36
N MET A 45 3.09 -0.73 -7.51
CA MET A 45 4.20 -1.42 -6.84
C MET A 45 3.73 -2.61 -6.00
N LEU A 46 2.63 -2.46 -5.25
CA LEU A 46 2.07 -3.52 -4.42
C LEU A 46 1.39 -4.64 -5.23
N ASN A 47 0.81 -4.29 -6.38
CA ASN A 47 0.16 -5.21 -7.30
C ASN A 47 1.13 -5.92 -8.26
N ALA A 48 2.40 -5.51 -8.29
CA ALA A 48 3.43 -6.12 -9.12
C ALA A 48 3.80 -7.56 -8.70
N VAL A 49 3.33 -8.03 -7.54
CA VAL A 49 3.48 -9.42 -7.09
C VAL A 49 2.11 -10.01 -6.77
N ASP A 50 1.94 -11.31 -7.07
CA ASP A 50 0.79 -12.07 -6.57
C ASP A 50 0.97 -12.26 -5.06
N SER A 51 0.19 -11.54 -4.26
CA SER A 51 0.39 -11.47 -2.81
C SER A 51 0.15 -12.80 -2.10
N ALA A 52 -0.77 -13.62 -2.60
CA ALA A 52 -1.04 -14.95 -2.05
C ALA A 52 0.16 -15.87 -2.25
N THR A 53 0.70 -15.90 -3.47
CA THR A 53 1.89 -16.67 -3.82
C THR A 53 3.11 -16.17 -3.08
N ALA A 54 3.27 -14.84 -2.97
CA ALA A 54 4.36 -14.22 -2.24
C ALA A 54 4.33 -14.55 -0.73
N MET A 55 3.15 -14.56 -0.10
CA MET A 55 3.01 -14.94 1.29
C MET A 55 3.29 -16.44 1.49
N GLN A 56 2.80 -17.30 0.59
CA GLN A 56 3.14 -18.72 0.63
C GLN A 56 4.66 -18.98 0.52
N ALA A 57 5.34 -18.22 -0.33
CA ALA A 57 6.80 -18.26 -0.46
C ALA A 57 7.50 -17.83 0.84
N VAL A 58 7.00 -16.80 1.51
CA VAL A 58 7.50 -16.36 2.81
C VAL A 58 7.28 -17.42 3.90
N ASP A 59 6.12 -18.06 3.93
CA ASP A 59 5.80 -19.10 4.91
C ASP A 59 6.73 -20.30 4.74
N THR A 60 6.82 -20.82 3.50
CA THR A 60 7.73 -21.91 3.15
C THR A 60 9.19 -21.55 3.48
N TYR A 61 9.62 -20.33 3.17
CA TYR A 61 10.94 -19.83 3.53
C TYR A 61 11.20 -19.90 5.04
N ASN A 62 10.24 -19.46 5.85
CA ASN A 62 10.36 -19.44 7.30
C ASN A 62 10.38 -20.86 7.89
N GLU A 63 9.56 -21.77 7.37
CA GLU A 63 9.55 -23.18 7.76
C GLU A 63 10.90 -23.85 7.46
N ASN A 64 11.40 -23.70 6.23
CA ASN A 64 12.70 -24.20 5.82
C ASN A 64 13.83 -23.63 6.69
N LEU A 65 13.79 -22.33 6.95
CA LEU A 65 14.81 -21.70 7.77
C LEU A 65 14.75 -22.16 9.23
N HIS A 66 13.54 -22.38 9.76
CA HIS A 66 13.37 -22.91 11.11
C HIS A 66 13.99 -24.31 11.21
N TYR A 67 13.69 -25.20 10.27
CA TYR A 67 14.27 -26.54 10.22
C TYR A 67 15.80 -26.49 10.16
N ILE A 68 16.37 -25.66 9.27
CA ILE A 68 17.82 -25.48 9.16
C ILE A 68 18.44 -25.02 10.48
N GLN A 69 17.72 -24.24 11.29
CA GLN A 69 18.24 -23.72 12.54
C GLN A 69 18.07 -24.66 13.72
N SER A 70 17.06 -25.53 13.71
CA SER A 70 16.76 -26.43 14.83
C SER A 70 17.29 -27.85 14.64
N GLU A 71 17.20 -28.39 13.41
CA GLU A 71 17.45 -29.82 13.15
C GLU A 71 18.82 -30.08 12.50
N LEU A 72 19.34 -29.12 11.72
CA LEU A 72 20.63 -29.21 11.05
C LEU A 72 21.78 -28.89 12.02
N ASN A 73 22.02 -29.81 12.95
CA ASN A 73 23.06 -29.68 14.00
C ASN A 73 24.44 -30.22 13.58
N ASP A 74 24.52 -31.05 12.53
CA ASP A 74 25.78 -31.60 12.03
C ASP A 74 26.54 -30.64 11.10
N THR A 75 27.84 -30.86 10.92
CA THR A 75 28.70 -30.00 10.10
C THR A 75 28.36 -30.19 8.62
N LEU A 76 27.62 -29.24 8.06
CA LEU A 76 27.39 -29.17 6.62
C LEU A 76 28.73 -29.09 5.84
N PRO A 77 28.86 -29.83 4.73
CA PRO A 77 29.88 -29.59 3.72
C PRO A 77 29.98 -28.11 3.39
N ARG A 78 31.21 -27.63 3.17
CA ARG A 78 31.49 -26.20 2.95
C ARG A 78 30.60 -25.57 1.88
N GLU A 79 30.36 -26.27 0.77
CA GLU A 79 29.54 -25.77 -0.32
C GLU A 79 28.08 -25.56 0.11
N GLU A 80 27.52 -26.51 0.86
CA GLU A 80 26.15 -26.44 1.39
C GLU A 80 26.02 -25.35 2.44
N ALA A 81 27.00 -25.22 3.33
CA ALA A 81 27.05 -24.14 4.32
C ALA A 81 27.04 -22.75 3.64
N PHE A 82 27.83 -22.56 2.57
CA PHE A 82 27.78 -21.30 1.81
C PHE A 82 26.45 -21.11 1.08
N PHE A 83 25.86 -22.19 0.54
CA PHE A 83 24.57 -22.11 -0.12
C PHE A 83 23.47 -21.69 0.86
N VAL A 84 23.40 -22.32 2.03
CA VAL A 84 22.49 -22.00 3.13
C VAL A 84 22.70 -20.56 3.62
N ASP A 85 23.94 -20.09 3.77
CA ASP A 85 24.22 -18.69 4.15
C ASP A 85 23.61 -17.70 3.13
N THR A 86 23.74 -17.97 1.83
CA THR A 86 23.12 -17.09 0.82
C THR A 86 21.60 -17.11 0.84
N TYR A 87 20.98 -18.24 1.24
CA TYR A 87 19.53 -18.35 1.43
C TYR A 87 19.09 -17.62 2.71
N TYR A 88 19.84 -17.75 3.80
CA TYR A 88 19.62 -17.06 5.06
C TYR A 88 19.60 -15.53 4.92
N ARG A 89 20.43 -14.98 4.02
CA ARG A 89 20.47 -13.52 3.75
C ARG A 89 19.14 -12.95 3.26
N LEU A 90 18.22 -13.76 2.75
CA LEU A 90 16.88 -13.32 2.33
C LEU A 90 15.95 -13.02 3.52
N ARG A 91 16.29 -13.50 4.72
CA ARG A 91 15.42 -13.49 5.92
C ARG A 91 14.82 -12.13 6.21
N LYS A 92 15.66 -11.10 6.28
CA LYS A 92 15.22 -9.75 6.64
C LYS A 92 14.19 -9.22 5.64
N THR A 93 14.40 -9.47 4.35
CA THR A 93 13.50 -9.01 3.29
C THR A 93 12.18 -9.76 3.33
N MET A 94 12.20 -11.09 3.46
CA MET A 94 10.99 -11.92 3.57
C MET A 94 10.13 -11.52 4.78
N GLN A 95 10.76 -11.35 5.94
CA GLN A 95 10.08 -10.94 7.16
C GLN A 95 9.51 -9.52 7.07
N LYS A 96 10.24 -8.58 6.44
CA LYS A 96 9.76 -7.22 6.23
C LYS A 96 8.52 -7.23 5.32
N PHE A 97 8.53 -8.01 4.25
CA PHE A 97 7.36 -8.18 3.37
C PHE A 97 6.15 -8.70 4.14
N ALA A 98 6.32 -9.84 4.84
CA ALA A 98 5.26 -10.47 5.64
C ALA A 98 4.57 -9.52 6.62
N SER A 99 5.37 -8.69 7.30
CA SER A 99 4.89 -7.81 8.37
C SER A 99 4.27 -6.50 7.87
N ASN A 100 4.63 -6.02 6.67
CA ASN A 100 4.25 -4.68 6.22
C ASN A 100 3.30 -4.66 5.02
N TYR A 101 3.26 -5.71 4.19
CA TYR A 101 2.51 -5.69 2.92
C TYR A 101 1.03 -5.36 3.11
N ASN A 102 0.34 -6.09 3.99
CA ASN A 102 -1.10 -5.89 4.21
C ASN A 102 -1.41 -4.51 4.77
N THR A 103 -0.58 -4.00 5.69
CA THR A 103 -0.70 -2.66 6.24
C THR A 103 -0.58 -1.62 5.12
N LEU A 104 0.51 -1.64 4.35
CA LEU A 104 0.72 -0.67 3.27
C LEU A 104 -0.36 -0.76 2.19
N SER A 105 -0.81 -1.97 1.85
CA SER A 105 -1.93 -2.17 0.92
C SER A 105 -3.22 -1.52 1.41
N SER A 106 -3.55 -1.67 2.70
CA SER A 106 -4.72 -1.01 3.28
C SER A 106 -4.58 0.52 3.32
N GLU A 107 -3.39 1.03 3.66
CA GLU A 107 -3.12 2.47 3.72
C GLU A 107 -3.22 3.12 2.33
N VAL A 108 -2.78 2.46 1.26
CA VAL A 108 -2.94 2.94 -0.12
C VAL A 108 -4.41 3.11 -0.50
N VAL A 109 -5.27 2.16 -0.10
CA VAL A 109 -6.72 2.26 -0.34
C VAL A 109 -7.33 3.42 0.46
N ILE A 110 -6.93 3.57 1.71
CA ILE A 110 -7.39 4.65 2.59
C ILE A 110 -7.00 6.02 2.03
N ALA A 111 -5.72 6.20 1.68
CA ALA A 111 -5.19 7.44 1.11
C ALA A 111 -5.92 7.83 -0.18
N LYS A 112 -6.16 6.85 -1.08
CA LYS A 112 -6.94 7.08 -2.31
C LYS A 112 -8.35 7.61 -2.01
N GLN A 113 -9.01 7.05 -1.00
CA GLN A 113 -10.34 7.50 -0.60
C GLN A 113 -10.31 8.89 0.05
N GLN A 114 -9.28 9.20 0.84
CA GLN A 114 -9.08 10.52 1.46
C GLN A 114 -8.91 11.62 0.41
N LEU A 115 -8.04 11.42 -0.59
CA LEU A 115 -7.86 12.35 -1.71
C LEU A 115 -9.14 12.54 -2.52
N THR A 116 -9.87 11.44 -2.79
CA THR A 116 -11.17 11.47 -3.48
C THR A 116 -12.19 12.33 -2.71
N ASN A 117 -12.25 12.16 -1.39
CA ASN A 117 -13.15 12.92 -0.53
C ASN A 117 -12.75 14.40 -0.48
N LEU A 118 -11.47 14.71 -0.28
CA LEU A 118 -10.96 16.08 -0.26
C LEU A 118 -11.28 16.81 -1.57
N ARG A 119 -11.08 16.17 -2.72
CA ARG A 119 -11.47 16.71 -4.03
C ARG A 119 -12.97 16.99 -4.12
N LYS A 120 -13.80 16.05 -3.66
CA LYS A 120 -15.26 16.20 -3.69
C LYS A 120 -15.71 17.37 -2.82
N ASP A 121 -15.16 17.48 -1.61
CA ASP A 121 -15.50 18.55 -0.68
C ASP A 121 -15.07 19.92 -1.21
N ALA A 122 -13.89 20.00 -1.82
CA ALA A 122 -13.41 21.19 -2.52
C ALA A 122 -14.31 21.60 -3.69
N LYS A 123 -14.72 20.65 -4.53
CA LYS A 123 -15.61 20.92 -5.69
C LYS A 123 -17.01 21.34 -5.29
N ASN A 124 -17.50 20.85 -4.15
CA ASN A 124 -18.83 21.16 -3.62
C ASN A 124 -18.84 22.39 -2.70
N GLY A 125 -17.69 23.05 -2.49
CA GLY A 125 -17.58 24.21 -1.60
C GLY A 125 -17.86 23.88 -0.14
N LEU A 126 -17.58 22.64 0.28
CA LEU A 126 -17.81 22.14 1.64
C LEU A 126 -16.64 22.42 2.59
N VAL A 127 -15.54 22.96 2.07
CA VAL A 127 -14.33 23.27 2.82
C VAL A 127 -13.86 24.68 2.47
N GLU A 128 -13.46 25.45 3.49
CA GLU A 128 -12.90 26.77 3.29
C GLU A 128 -11.47 26.67 2.74
N GLU A 129 -11.01 27.69 1.99
CA GLU A 129 -9.71 27.65 1.33
C GLU A 129 -8.54 27.39 2.29
N LYS A 130 -8.55 28.04 3.47
CA LYS A 130 -7.50 27.83 4.47
C LYS A 130 -7.49 26.40 5.01
N GLN A 131 -8.68 25.83 5.29
CA GLN A 131 -8.79 24.45 5.77
C GLN A 131 -8.37 23.46 4.69
N PHE A 132 -8.71 23.75 3.43
CA PHE A 132 -8.27 22.96 2.30
C PHE A 132 -6.74 22.93 2.20
N ASP A 133 -6.05 24.07 2.39
CA ASP A 133 -4.59 24.13 2.34
C ASP A 133 -3.94 23.29 3.46
N GLU A 134 -4.52 23.31 4.66
CA GLU A 134 -4.07 22.49 5.78
C GLU A 134 -4.25 20.99 5.48
N TYR A 135 -5.39 20.60 4.92
CA TYR A 135 -5.65 19.21 4.52
C TYR A 135 -4.74 18.77 3.38
N LEU A 136 -4.57 19.58 2.34
CA LEU A 136 -3.72 19.26 1.21
C LEU A 136 -2.26 19.07 1.63
N ALA A 137 -1.76 19.91 2.55
CA ALA A 137 -0.41 19.75 3.09
C ALA A 137 -0.24 18.44 3.87
N LEU A 138 -1.23 18.06 4.67
CA LEU A 138 -1.24 16.78 5.39
C LEU A 138 -1.29 15.58 4.43
N GLU A 139 -2.18 15.62 3.45
CA GLU A 139 -2.31 14.55 2.45
C GLU A 139 -1.04 14.40 1.62
N ARG A 140 -0.35 15.50 1.29
CA ARG A 140 0.98 15.44 0.64
C ARG A 140 1.98 14.67 1.49
N GLN A 141 2.14 15.06 2.76
CA GLN A 141 3.09 14.41 3.66
C GLN A 141 2.79 12.91 3.82
N ASN A 142 1.51 12.56 3.99
CA ASN A 142 1.08 11.18 4.14
C ASN A 142 1.34 10.36 2.87
N THR A 143 0.98 10.92 1.71
CA THR A 143 1.16 10.28 0.40
C THR A 143 2.63 10.04 0.08
N GLU A 144 3.50 11.03 0.30
CA GLU A 144 4.95 10.89 0.12
C GLU A 144 5.54 9.84 1.07
N GLY A 145 5.13 9.84 2.33
CA GLY A 145 5.56 8.85 3.32
C GLY A 145 5.15 7.43 2.91
N LEU A 146 3.90 7.26 2.49
CA LEU A 146 3.34 5.99 2.06
C LEU A 146 4.01 5.46 0.78
N PHE A 147 4.25 6.34 -0.21
CA PHE A 147 4.97 5.99 -1.43
C PHE A 147 6.38 5.49 -1.13
N ASN A 148 7.13 6.22 -0.31
CA ASN A 148 8.49 5.84 0.07
C ASN A 148 8.52 4.53 0.87
N ALA A 149 7.59 4.35 1.82
CA ALA A 149 7.49 3.10 2.58
C ALA A 149 7.17 1.89 1.67
N THR A 150 6.29 2.10 0.68
CA THR A 150 5.94 1.08 -0.32
C THR A 150 7.14 0.72 -1.17
N LYS A 151 7.87 1.72 -1.67
CA LYS A 151 9.11 1.53 -2.43
C LYS A 151 10.16 0.76 -1.63
N ASP A 152 10.40 1.16 -0.39
CA ASP A 152 11.35 0.53 0.54
C ASP A 152 10.97 -0.90 0.95
N LEU A 153 9.71 -1.29 0.75
CA LEU A 153 9.24 -2.66 0.92
C LEU A 153 9.39 -3.46 -0.37
N MET A 154 8.87 -2.93 -1.47
CA MET A 154 8.65 -3.68 -2.70
C MET A 154 9.92 -3.85 -3.52
N GLU A 155 10.79 -2.83 -3.65
CA GLU A 155 11.99 -2.98 -4.48
C GLU A 155 12.95 -4.09 -3.97
N PRO A 156 13.25 -4.20 -2.66
CA PRO A 156 14.07 -5.31 -2.17
C PRO A 156 13.34 -6.64 -2.31
N PHE A 157 12.03 -6.68 -2.08
CA PHE A 157 11.26 -7.92 -2.14
C PHE A 157 11.18 -8.49 -3.56
N GLN A 158 10.92 -7.64 -4.56
CA GLN A 158 10.93 -8.05 -5.98
C GLN A 158 12.28 -8.59 -6.45
N LYS A 159 13.39 -8.18 -5.81
CA LYS A 159 14.72 -8.75 -6.05
C LYS A 159 14.96 -10.04 -5.28
N ALA A 160 14.40 -10.17 -4.08
CA ALA A 160 14.56 -11.33 -3.21
C ALA A 160 13.71 -12.52 -3.65
N LEU A 161 12.49 -12.30 -4.15
CA LEU A 161 11.56 -13.36 -4.51
C LEU A 161 12.12 -14.29 -5.61
N PRO A 162 12.68 -13.80 -6.74
CA PRO A 162 13.31 -14.68 -7.73
C PRO A 162 14.55 -15.42 -7.21
N LEU A 163 15.28 -14.84 -6.24
CA LEU A 163 16.41 -15.50 -5.60
C LEU A 163 15.94 -16.64 -4.70
N TYR A 164 14.83 -16.45 -3.99
CA TYR A 164 14.17 -17.50 -3.24
C TYR A 164 13.70 -18.62 -4.17
N GLU A 165 12.94 -18.32 -5.21
CA GLU A 165 12.41 -19.32 -6.16
C GLU A 165 13.52 -20.18 -6.77
N LYS A 166 14.65 -19.55 -7.10
CA LYS A 166 15.83 -20.26 -7.62
C LYS A 166 16.50 -21.16 -6.59
N LYS A 167 16.49 -20.78 -5.30
CA LYS A 167 17.25 -21.46 -4.25
C LYS A 167 16.44 -22.50 -3.49
N ASN A 168 15.14 -22.27 -3.33
CA ASN A 168 14.26 -23.09 -2.50
C ASN A 168 14.31 -24.58 -2.86
N PRO A 169 14.25 -24.99 -4.13
CA PRO A 169 14.26 -26.42 -4.46
C PRO A 169 15.50 -27.18 -3.97
N ARG A 170 16.67 -26.51 -3.96
CA ARG A 170 17.91 -27.09 -3.42
C ARG A 170 17.90 -27.13 -1.90
N ILE A 171 17.32 -26.13 -1.24
CA ILE A 171 17.10 -26.15 0.21
C ILE A 171 16.14 -27.29 0.58
N ASP A 172 15.02 -27.43 -0.12
CA ASP A 172 14.05 -28.50 0.11
C ASP A 172 14.71 -29.88 -0.04
N SER A 173 15.52 -30.06 -1.08
CA SER A 173 16.26 -31.32 -1.31
C SER A 173 17.28 -31.60 -0.21
N LEU A 174 17.96 -30.57 0.31
CA LEU A 174 18.89 -30.68 1.43
C LEU A 174 18.15 -31.09 2.71
N ILE A 175 17.02 -30.45 3.00
CA ILE A 175 16.20 -30.81 4.17
C ILE A 175 15.76 -32.28 4.08
N GLN A 176 15.23 -32.69 2.93
CA GLN A 176 14.77 -34.07 2.72
C GLN A 176 15.88 -35.12 2.86
N SER A 177 17.11 -34.83 2.41
CA SER A 177 18.22 -35.77 2.58
C SER A 177 18.58 -35.96 4.05
N PHE A 178 18.57 -34.88 4.84
CA PHE A 178 18.82 -34.95 6.28
C PHE A 178 17.70 -35.66 7.05
N GLU A 179 16.43 -35.42 6.70
CA GLU A 179 15.30 -36.15 7.29
C GLU A 179 15.40 -37.66 7.01
N ALA A 180 15.78 -38.04 5.79
CA ALA A 180 15.95 -39.43 5.41
C ALA A 180 17.08 -40.13 6.18
N GLU A 181 18.19 -39.42 6.42
CA GLU A 181 19.31 -39.94 7.22
C GLU A 181 18.91 -40.16 8.69
N GLN A 182 18.20 -39.21 9.30
CA GLN A 182 17.73 -39.35 10.69
C GLN A 182 16.73 -40.50 10.88
N MET A 183 15.96 -40.87 9.85
CA MET A 183 15.04 -42.02 9.91
C MET A 183 15.75 -43.39 9.86
N LEU A 184 17.04 -43.42 9.49
CA LEU A 184 17.84 -44.65 9.39
C LEU A 184 18.68 -44.92 10.64
N GLU A 185 18.79 -43.96 11.55
CA GLU A 185 19.49 -44.06 12.85
C GLU A 185 18.55 -44.46 14.00
#